data_AF-A0AAP0M4D9-F1
#
_entry.id   AF-A0AAP0M4D9-F1
#
_cell.length_a   1.000
_cell.length_b   1.000
_cell.length_c   1.000
_cell.angle_alpha   90.00
_cell.angle_beta   90.00
_cell.angle_gamma   90.00
#
_symmetry.space_group_name_H-M   'P 1'
#
loop_
_entity.id
_entity.type
_entity.pdbx_description
1 polymer ?
#
loop_
_entity_poly.entity_id
_entity_poly.type
_entity_poly.pdbx_seq_one_letter_code
_entity_poly.pdbx_strand_id
1 'polypeptide(L)'
;MLSVSWGKPEEILAGCTLFIIMDVDDKEFEFPLLKWRATELGAACTDVYLSVTHVVSVSARPGTEGRWLAEHHNTFSVHPQWIYAAYYLWSRQAEKDSFPLWTQLLFL
;
A
#
# COMPACT_ATOMS: atom_id res chain seq x y z
N MET A 1 24.61 -12.33 -26.75
CA MET A 1 24.31 -11.32 -25.72
C MET A 1 22.86 -11.50 -25.32
N LEU A 2 22.58 -12.08 -24.15
CA LEU A 2 21.23 -12.07 -23.61
C LEU A 2 21.01 -10.67 -23.02
N SER A 3 20.14 -9.89 -23.65
CA SER A 3 19.62 -8.66 -23.09
C SER A 3 18.94 -9.01 -21.77
N VAL A 4 19.53 -8.59 -20.65
CA VAL A 4 18.81 -8.59 -19.37
C VAL A 4 17.82 -7.44 -19.47
N SER A 5 16.60 -7.75 -19.91
CA SER A 5 15.49 -6.81 -19.82
C SER A 5 15.12 -6.72 -18.34
N TRP A 6 15.62 -5.69 -17.66
CA TRP A 6 15.07 -5.29 -16.37
C TRP A 6 13.58 -5.00 -16.59
N GLY A 7 12.70 -5.62 -15.78
CA GLY A 7 11.26 -5.38 -15.85
C GLY A 7 10.98 -3.88 -15.64
N LYS A 8 9.94 -3.35 -16.30
CA LYS A 8 9.65 -1.92 -16.17
C LYS A 8 9.03 -1.63 -14.80
N PRO A 9 9.43 -0.56 -14.09
CA PRO A 9 8.88 -0.22 -12.78
C PRO A 9 7.35 -0.22 -12.76
N GLU A 10 6.74 0.31 -13.81
CA GLU A 10 5.29 0.44 -13.96
C GLU A 10 4.54 -0.90 -14.05
N GLU A 11 5.24 -2.02 -14.17
CA GLU A 11 4.64 -3.35 -14.19
C GLU A 11 4.56 -3.97 -12.77
N ILE A 12 5.21 -3.38 -11.77
CA ILE A 12 5.34 -3.95 -10.42
C ILE A 12 4.01 -3.94 -9.66
N LEU A 13 3.32 -2.80 -9.62
CA LEU A 13 2.01 -2.63 -8.99
C LEU A 13 0.90 -2.39 -10.02
N ALA A 14 1.13 -2.78 -11.28
CA ALA A 14 0.10 -2.72 -12.31
C ALA A 14 -1.18 -3.46 -11.89
N GLY A 15 -2.32 -2.82 -12.11
CA GLY A 15 -3.64 -3.33 -11.70
C GLY A 15 -3.99 -3.09 -10.23
N CYS A 16 -3.10 -2.50 -9.43
CA CYS A 16 -3.44 -2.06 -8.08
C CYS A 16 -4.14 -0.70 -8.10
N THR A 17 -5.25 -0.60 -7.37
CA THR A 17 -5.94 0.66 -7.10
C THR A 17 -5.91 0.91 -5.59
N LEU A 18 -5.20 1.96 -5.19
CA LEU A 18 -4.86 2.25 -3.80
C LEU A 18 -5.75 3.35 -3.25
N PHE A 19 -6.28 3.11 -2.05
CA PHE A 19 -6.89 4.13 -1.21
C PHE A 19 -5.97 4.38 -0.01
N ILE A 20 -5.37 5.56 0.08
CA ILE A 20 -4.32 5.85 1.06
C ILE A 20 -4.91 6.71 2.19
N ILE A 21 -4.90 6.16 3.40
CA ILE A 21 -5.38 6.80 4.63
C ILE A 21 -4.17 7.13 5.50
N MET A 22 -3.88 8.42 5.64
CA MET A 22 -2.79 8.89 6.51
C MET A 22 -3.29 9.90 7.54
N ASP A 23 -2.73 9.80 8.74
CA ASP A 23 -3.03 10.70 9.86
C ASP A 23 -2.52 12.11 9.56
N VAL A 24 -3.17 13.12 10.17
CA VAL A 24 -2.98 14.54 9.85
C VAL A 24 -1.51 14.98 10.00
N ASP A 25 -0.79 14.40 10.95
CA ASP A 25 0.61 14.70 11.23
C ASP A 25 1.57 14.14 10.16
N ASP A 26 1.18 13.08 9.43
CA ASP A 26 1.99 12.42 8.40
C ASP A 26 1.75 13.00 6.99
N LYS A 27 0.78 13.92 6.84
CA LYS A 27 0.31 14.39 5.52
C LYS A 27 1.29 15.30 4.77
N GLU A 28 2.17 16.00 5.48
CA GLU A 28 2.92 17.12 4.87
C GLU A 28 4.09 16.67 3.97
N PHE A 29 4.68 15.50 4.20
CA PHE A 29 5.84 15.04 3.42
C PHE A 29 5.73 13.59 2.93
N GLU A 30 5.22 12.69 3.77
CA GLU A 30 5.17 11.27 3.44
C GLU A 30 4.05 10.95 2.44
N PHE A 31 2.91 11.65 2.50
CA PHE A 31 1.77 11.37 1.62
C PHE A 31 2.05 11.62 0.13
N PRO A 32 2.58 12.80 -0.28
CA PRO A 32 2.89 13.04 -1.69
C PRO A 32 3.97 12.08 -2.23
N LEU A 33 5.00 11.78 -1.42
CA LEU A 33 6.09 10.89 -1.79
C LEU A 33 5.61 9.44 -1.99
N LEU A 34 4.79 8.95 -1.06
CA LEU A 34 4.20 7.61 -1.14
C LEU A 34 3.31 7.44 -2.37
N LYS A 35 2.46 8.44 -2.65
CA LYS A 35 1.59 8.46 -3.85
C LYS A 35 2.41 8.49 -5.14
N TRP A 36 3.47 9.30 -5.18
CA TRP A 36 4.39 9.34 -6.33
C TRP A 36 5.05 7.99 -6.58
N ARG A 37 5.62 7.34 -5.53
CA ARG A 37 6.24 6.01 -5.67
C ARG A 37 5.26 4.94 -6.12
N ALA A 38 4.02 4.96 -5.61
CA ALA A 38 2.99 4.03 -6.05
C ALA A 38 2.66 4.20 -7.54
N THR A 39 2.58 5.45 -8.01
CA THR A 39 2.30 5.78 -9.41
C THR A 39 3.44 5.35 -10.32
N GLU A 40 4.71 5.58 -9.91
CA GLU A 40 5.89 5.11 -10.65
C GLU A 40 5.90 3.59 -10.81
N LEU A 41 5.37 2.86 -9.82
CA LEU A 41 5.23 1.40 -9.88
C LEU A 41 3.98 0.93 -10.66
N GLY A 42 3.21 1.84 -11.25
CA GLY A 42 2.05 1.53 -12.09
C GLY A 42 0.73 1.34 -11.33
N ALA A 43 0.66 1.71 -10.06
CA ALA A 43 -0.59 1.72 -9.32
C ALA A 43 -1.44 2.97 -9.61
N ALA A 44 -2.76 2.82 -9.61
CA ALA A 44 -3.68 3.95 -9.56
C ALA A 44 -3.96 4.34 -8.11
N CYS A 45 -3.97 5.63 -7.80
CA CYS A 45 -4.36 6.13 -6.47
C CYS A 45 -5.69 6.88 -6.58
N THR A 46 -6.66 6.53 -5.74
CA THR A 46 -8.03 7.07 -5.79
C THR A 46 -8.51 7.46 -4.40
N ASP A 47 -9.40 8.44 -4.35
CA ASP A 47 -10.17 8.81 -3.15
C ASP A 47 -11.58 8.18 -3.18
N VAL A 48 -11.89 7.39 -4.22
CA VAL A 48 -13.19 6.73 -4.43
C VAL A 48 -13.08 5.24 -4.13
N TYR A 49 -13.94 4.76 -3.24
CA TYR A 49 -13.90 3.41 -2.69
C TYR A 49 -14.28 2.27 -3.67
N LEU A 50 -15.07 2.53 -4.71
CA LEU A 50 -15.72 1.49 -5.51
C LEU A 50 -14.78 0.60 -6.35
N SER A 51 -13.56 1.05 -6.62
CA SER A 51 -12.59 0.31 -7.45
C SER A 51 -11.31 -0.05 -6.69
N VAL A 52 -11.32 0.11 -5.36
CA VAL A 52 -10.14 -0.08 -4.52
C VAL A 52 -9.77 -1.56 -4.46
N THR A 53 -8.49 -1.88 -4.63
CA THR A 53 -7.94 -3.22 -4.39
C THR A 53 -7.11 -3.28 -3.13
N HIS A 54 -6.51 -2.15 -2.72
CA HIS A 54 -5.72 -2.04 -1.49
C HIS A 54 -6.05 -0.77 -0.72
N VAL A 55 -6.26 -0.92 0.59
CA VAL A 55 -6.30 0.17 1.55
C VAL A 55 -4.93 0.27 2.20
N VAL A 56 -4.31 1.44 2.11
CA VAL A 56 -2.97 1.71 2.64
C VAL A 56 -3.12 2.57 3.88
N SER A 57 -2.74 2.07 5.06
CA SER A 57 -2.85 2.83 6.31
C SER A 57 -1.78 2.46 7.33
N VAL A 58 -1.34 3.46 8.10
CA VAL A 58 -0.40 3.29 9.23
C VAL A 58 -1.07 2.63 10.43
N SER A 59 -2.38 2.84 10.61
CA SER A 59 -3.10 2.44 11.81
C SER A 59 -4.08 1.30 11.53
N ALA A 60 -3.93 0.18 12.25
CA ALA A 60 -4.98 -0.83 12.41
C ALA A 60 -6.04 -0.41 13.44
N ARG A 61 -6.20 0.90 13.73
CA ARG A 61 -7.08 1.33 14.82
C ARG A 61 -8.49 0.82 14.54
N PRO A 62 -9.11 0.11 15.50
CA PRO A 62 -10.50 -0.30 15.37
C PRO A 62 -11.37 0.95 15.12
N GLY A 63 -12.19 0.92 14.07
CA GLY A 63 -13.14 1.99 13.76
C GLY A 63 -12.73 2.97 12.65
N THR A 64 -11.55 2.82 12.03
CA THR A 64 -11.21 3.59 10.82
C THR A 64 -11.87 2.96 9.58
N GLU A 65 -12.40 3.79 8.67
CA GLU A 65 -13.10 3.36 7.45
C GLU A 65 -12.33 2.30 6.64
N GLY A 66 -10.99 2.36 6.67
CA GLY A 66 -10.12 1.41 6.00
C GLY A 66 -10.28 -0.05 6.43
N ARG A 67 -10.59 -0.32 7.71
CA ARG A 67 -10.81 -1.69 8.20
C ARG A 67 -12.14 -2.25 7.70
N TRP A 68 -13.21 -1.45 7.80
CA TRP A 68 -14.52 -1.82 7.27
C TRP A 68 -14.43 -2.16 5.79
N LEU A 69 -13.69 -1.36 5.03
CA LEU A 69 -13.52 -1.56 3.59
C LEU A 69 -12.73 -2.83 3.26
N ALA A 70 -11.64 -3.10 3.98
CA ALA A 70 -10.88 -4.34 3.84
C ALA A 70 -11.74 -5.57 4.13
N GLU A 71 -12.52 -5.53 5.21
CA GLU A 71 -13.35 -6.65 5.66
C GLU A 71 -14.57 -6.91 4.74
N HIS A 72 -15.12 -5.87 4.08
CA HIS A 72 -16.38 -5.99 3.34
C HIS A 72 -16.26 -5.94 1.81
N HIS A 73 -15.15 -5.43 1.26
CA HIS A 73 -14.98 -5.28 -0.19
C HIS A 73 -13.95 -6.24 -0.81
N ASN A 74 -13.49 -7.27 -0.07
CA ASN A 74 -12.44 -8.20 -0.51
C ASN A 74 -11.17 -7.44 -0.98
N THR A 75 -10.79 -6.41 -0.21
CA THR A 75 -9.61 -5.57 -0.48
C THR A 75 -8.50 -5.88 0.51
N PHE A 76 -7.25 -5.68 0.10
CA PHE A 76 -6.11 -5.88 0.98
C PHE A 76 -5.88 -4.65 1.86
N SER A 77 -5.73 -4.83 3.18
CA SER A 77 -5.23 -3.78 4.06
C SER A 77 -3.72 -3.93 4.19
N VAL A 78 -2.96 -2.90 3.80
CA VAL A 78 -1.49 -2.91 3.83
C VAL A 78 -0.93 -1.67 4.51
N HIS A 79 0.26 -1.81 5.08
CA HIS A 79 1.02 -0.67 5.63
C HIS A 79 1.71 0.11 4.50
N PRO A 80 1.92 1.44 4.60
CA PRO A 80 2.70 2.22 3.62
C PRO A 80 4.07 1.61 3.25
N GLN A 81 4.69 0.90 4.19
CA GLN A 81 5.95 0.19 3.95
C GLN A 81 5.85 -0.87 2.85
N TRP A 82 4.66 -1.40 2.53
CA TRP A 82 4.47 -2.30 1.39
C TRP A 82 4.82 -1.61 0.06
N ILE A 83 4.40 -0.36 -0.13
CA ILE A 83 4.74 0.44 -1.32
C ILE A 83 6.24 0.74 -1.33
N TYR A 84 6.81 1.11 -0.18
CA TYR A 84 8.25 1.37 -0.08
C TYR A 84 9.10 0.13 -0.35
N ALA A 85 8.72 -1.03 0.20
CA ALA A 85 9.38 -2.28 -0.08
C ALA A 85 9.29 -2.63 -1.57
N ALA A 86 8.11 -2.46 -2.19
CA ALA A 86 7.97 -2.65 -3.62
C ALA A 86 8.86 -1.73 -4.46
N TYR A 87 8.98 -0.47 -4.05
CA TYR A 87 9.81 0.54 -4.70
C TYR A 87 11.30 0.25 -4.58
N TYR A 88 11.78 -0.09 -3.39
CA TYR A 88 13.20 -0.32 -3.14
C TYR A 88 13.68 -1.69 -3.60
N LEU A 89 12.81 -2.71 -3.56
CA LEU A 89 13.13 -4.08 -3.98
C LEU A 89 12.79 -4.37 -5.44
N TRP A 90 12.14 -3.42 -6.13
CA TRP A 90 11.71 -3.56 -7.53
C TRP A 90 10.86 -4.82 -7.75
N SER A 91 9.99 -5.11 -6.78
CA SER A 91 9.20 -6.35 -6.76
C SER A 91 7.98 -6.20 -5.86
N ARG A 92 6.81 -6.66 -6.32
CA ARG A 92 5.59 -6.63 -5.51
C ARG A 92 5.73 -7.61 -4.34
N GLN A 93 5.71 -7.05 -3.13
CA GLN A 93 5.71 -7.86 -1.91
C GLN A 93 4.34 -8.48 -1.70
N ALA A 94 4.28 -9.64 -1.04
CA ALA A 94 3.00 -10.19 -0.61
C ALA A 94 2.33 -9.23 0.37
N GLU A 95 1.01 -9.08 0.24
CA GLU A 95 0.21 -8.15 1.04
C GLU A 95 0.22 -8.53 2.53
N LYS A 96 0.43 -9.82 2.84
CA LYS A 96 0.51 -10.37 4.20
C LYS A 96 1.91 -10.26 4.85
N ASP A 97 2.97 -10.18 4.04
CA ASP A 97 4.35 -10.23 4.54
C ASP A 97 4.87 -8.86 4.98
N SER A 98 4.20 -7.78 4.59
CA SER A 98 4.62 -6.40 4.88
C SER A 98 4.00 -5.86 6.17
N PHE A 99 4.30 -6.54 7.28
CA PHE A 99 3.99 -6.20 8.68
C PHE A 99 2.64 -6.72 9.19
N PRO A 100 2.63 -7.82 9.98
CA PRO A 100 1.47 -8.15 10.79
C PRO A 100 1.25 -7.01 11.79
N LEU A 101 0.10 -6.34 11.71
CA LEU A 101 -0.39 -5.35 12.68
C LEU A 101 -0.70 -5.98 14.07
N TRP A 102 -0.18 -7.19 14.35
CA TRP A 102 -0.55 -8.07 15.46
C TRP A 102 0.55 -8.25 16.51
N THR A 103 1.72 -7.61 16.39
CA THR A 103 2.78 -7.73 17.41
C THR A 103 2.71 -6.73 18.56
N GLN A 104 1.64 -5.93 18.69
CA GLN A 104 1.45 -5.08 19.89
C GLN A 104 0.49 -5.63 20.96
N LEU A 105 0.04 -6.88 20.86
CA LEU A 105 -0.76 -7.53 21.93
C LEU A 105 -0.03 -8.71 22.58
N LEU A 106 1.26 -8.58 22.90
CA LEU A 106 1.91 -9.53 23.81
C LEU A 106 2.73 -8.95 24.95
N PHE A 107 2.88 -7.64 25.13
CA PHE A 107 3.43 -7.12 26.38
C PHE A 107 2.82 -5.75 26.72
N LEU A 108 1.71 -5.80 27.47
CA LEU A 108 1.33 -5.03 28.67
C LEU A 108 -0.19 -4.86 28.76
#